data_AF-A0A524GGK1-F1
#
_entry.id   AF-A0A524GGK1-F1
#
_cell.length_a   1.000
_cell.length_b   1.000
_cell.length_c   1.000
_cell.angle_alpha   90.00
_cell.angle_beta   90.00
_cell.angle_gamma   90.00
#
_symmetry.space_group_name_H-M   'P 1'
#
loop_
_entity.id
_entity.type
_entity.pdbx_description
1 polymer ?
#
loop_
_entity_poly.entity_id
_entity_poly.type
_entity_poly.pdbx_seq_one_letter_code
_entity_poly.pdbx_strand_id
1 'polypeptide(L)'
;MTTKYLSSNNFPAASSASPDTLAAELETLLSSDFTGDMYALLAGYQRILADNRQRHQWSAVHKKLETLFKCGKAIPLDGPMIGIPVSIRDSDYFQDTVQHFGKERSKIASIEWMATAWNMTFADTGLWMGKTFEPVSREVAADKTGNNAGILAHYDQKTTRIGRNYFREPAQPDIIQGLGLPVLTSLWNLKPRPKSAAKKLFDGLLLEENLAKEVNIPYSMTGGIFLASPGKSVVPEMNGKEVYQLNYRWP
;
A
#
# COMPACT_ATOMS: atom_id res chain seq x y z
N MET A 1 -18.59 -1.78 20.56
CA MET A 1 -18.04 -3.04 19.98
C MET A 1 -16.57 -2.83 19.63
N THR A 2 -15.65 -3.56 20.28
CA THR A 2 -14.23 -3.61 19.89
C THR A 2 -13.99 -4.88 19.09
N THR A 3 -13.41 -4.76 17.89
CA THR A 3 -13.01 -5.95 17.12
C THR A 3 -11.58 -6.34 17.50
N LYS A 4 -11.14 -7.55 17.13
CA LYS A 4 -9.75 -8.00 17.34
C LYS A 4 -8.71 -7.02 16.76
N TYR A 5 -9.08 -6.25 15.73
CA TYR A 5 -8.16 -5.40 14.98
C TYR A 5 -8.42 -3.90 15.14
N LEU A 6 -9.58 -3.48 15.71
CA LEU A 6 -9.96 -2.08 15.87
C LEU A 6 -10.15 -1.73 17.35
N SER A 7 -9.36 -0.77 17.83
CA SER A 7 -9.43 -0.19 19.17
C SER A 7 -8.77 1.18 19.19
N SER A 8 -9.35 2.15 19.91
CA SER A 8 -8.71 3.44 20.16
C SER A 8 -7.36 3.30 20.88
N ASN A 9 -7.15 2.22 21.63
CA ASN A 9 -5.88 1.91 22.29
C ASN A 9 -4.74 1.61 21.31
N ASN A 10 -5.03 1.32 20.03
CA ASN A 10 -4.01 1.14 19.01
C ASN A 10 -3.42 2.47 18.52
N PHE A 11 -4.03 3.60 18.88
CA PHE A 11 -3.50 4.93 18.57
C PHE A 11 -2.66 5.43 19.75
N PRO A 12 -1.36 5.72 19.56
CA PRO A 12 -0.59 6.38 20.60
C PRO A 12 -1.11 7.82 20.75
N ALA A 13 -1.80 8.08 21.86
CA ALA A 13 -2.35 9.37 22.17
C ALA A 13 -1.30 10.31 22.78
N ALA A 14 -1.30 11.58 22.37
CA ALA A 14 -0.49 12.62 23.01
C ALA A 14 -1.11 13.14 24.32
N SER A 15 -2.41 12.89 24.55
CA SER A 15 -3.14 13.29 25.77
C SER A 15 -4.27 12.31 26.09
N SER A 16 -4.69 12.25 27.35
CA SER A 16 -5.75 11.35 27.83
C SER A 16 -7.14 11.61 27.24
N ALA A 17 -7.41 12.79 26.67
CA ALA A 17 -8.71 13.11 26.06
C ALA A 17 -8.89 12.56 24.64
N SER A 18 -7.78 12.26 23.95
CA SER A 18 -7.81 11.83 22.54
C SER A 18 -8.28 10.38 22.33
N PRO A 19 -7.98 9.39 23.20
CA PRO A 19 -8.54 8.04 23.09
C PRO A 19 -10.05 7.98 23.23
N ASP A 20 -10.65 8.76 24.13
CA ASP A 20 -12.11 8.75 24.35
C ASP A 20 -12.87 9.29 23.14
N THR A 21 -12.36 10.38 22.56
CA THR A 21 -12.92 10.93 21.33
C THR A 21 -12.81 9.93 20.18
N LEU A 22 -11.65 9.29 20.00
CA LEU A 22 -11.46 8.27 18.96
C LEU A 22 -12.34 7.03 19.19
N ALA A 23 -12.57 6.64 20.45
CA ALA A 23 -13.46 5.54 20.79
C ALA A 23 -14.91 5.87 20.40
N ALA A 24 -15.38 7.08 20.70
CA ALA A 24 -16.72 7.54 20.32
C ALA A 24 -16.88 7.67 18.79
N GLU A 25 -15.88 8.19 18.09
CA GLU A 25 -15.86 8.24 16.62
C GLU A 25 -15.94 6.83 16.02
N LEU A 26 -15.14 5.89 16.53
CA LEU A 26 -15.14 4.51 16.09
C LEU A 26 -16.48 3.82 16.37
N GLU A 27 -17.05 4.00 17.55
CA GLU A 27 -18.35 3.44 17.90
C GLU A 27 -19.46 3.98 17.00
N THR A 28 -19.47 5.30 16.76
CA THR A 28 -20.42 5.92 15.83
C THR A 28 -20.31 5.30 14.45
N LEU A 29 -19.09 5.23 13.89
CA LEU A 29 -18.83 4.62 12.58
C LEU A 29 -19.32 3.16 12.51
N LEU A 30 -18.95 2.35 13.50
CA LEU A 30 -19.32 0.93 13.50
C LEU A 30 -20.84 0.75 13.69
N SER A 31 -21.50 1.59 14.49
CA SER A 31 -22.96 1.51 14.66
C SER A 31 -23.73 1.96 13.41
N SER A 32 -23.18 2.89 12.63
CA SER A 32 -23.87 3.46 11.46
C SER A 32 -23.60 2.69 10.17
N ASP A 33 -22.34 2.27 9.96
CA ASP A 33 -21.90 1.81 8.64
C ASP A 33 -21.54 0.32 8.61
N PHE A 34 -21.22 -0.30 9.75
CA PHE A 34 -20.77 -1.70 9.78
C PHE A 34 -21.95 -2.66 9.88
N THR A 35 -22.19 -3.39 8.79
CA THR A 35 -23.29 -4.37 8.66
C THR A 35 -22.86 -5.81 8.96
N GLY A 36 -21.75 -5.99 9.69
CA GLY A 36 -21.16 -7.30 9.98
C GLY A 36 -20.03 -7.72 9.04
N ASP A 37 -19.76 -6.99 7.96
CA ASP A 37 -18.67 -7.25 7.01
C ASP A 37 -17.84 -5.99 6.71
N MET A 38 -16.55 -6.03 7.03
CA MET A 38 -15.62 -4.92 6.80
C MET A 38 -15.31 -4.72 5.32
N TYR A 39 -15.32 -5.79 4.52
CA TYR A 39 -15.12 -5.66 3.08
C TYR A 39 -16.30 -4.96 2.42
N ALA A 40 -17.53 -5.27 2.86
CA ALA A 40 -18.74 -4.58 2.39
C ALA A 40 -18.71 -3.09 2.76
N LEU A 41 -18.31 -2.75 3.99
CA LEU A 41 -18.14 -1.37 4.44
C LEU A 41 -17.11 -0.61 3.57
N LEU A 42 -15.91 -1.16 3.40
CA LEU A 42 -14.84 -0.53 2.61
C LEU A 42 -15.22 -0.42 1.11
N ALA A 43 -15.89 -1.43 0.56
CA ALA A 43 -16.42 -1.38 -0.80
C ALA A 43 -17.51 -0.29 -0.96
N GLY A 44 -18.33 -0.06 0.07
CA GLY A 44 -19.25 1.06 0.13
C GLY A 44 -18.53 2.40 0.02
N TYR A 45 -17.49 2.60 0.82
CA TYR A 45 -16.66 3.81 0.78
C TYR A 45 -15.97 3.99 -0.56
N GLN A 46 -15.40 2.93 -1.12
CA GLN A 46 -14.75 2.96 -2.43
C GLN A 46 -15.73 3.41 -3.53
N ARG A 47 -16.97 2.90 -3.54
CA ARG A 47 -18.00 3.31 -4.51
C ARG A 47 -18.33 4.79 -4.42
N ILE A 48 -18.40 5.34 -3.21
CA ILE A 48 -18.64 6.78 -3.00
C ILE A 48 -17.45 7.61 -3.50
N LEU A 49 -16.22 7.18 -3.18
CA LEU A 49 -14.99 7.87 -3.58
C LEU A 49 -14.72 7.80 -5.09
N ALA A 50 -15.16 6.73 -5.76
CA ALA A 50 -15.03 6.58 -7.21
C ALA A 50 -16.08 7.40 -8.01
N ASP A 51 -17.16 7.88 -7.36
CA ASP A 51 -18.22 8.63 -8.03
C ASP A 51 -18.07 10.14 -7.79
N ASN A 52 -17.61 10.87 -8.81
CA ASN A 52 -17.46 12.34 -8.76
C ASN A 52 -18.76 13.08 -8.44
N ARG A 53 -19.94 12.49 -8.70
CA ARG A 53 -21.24 13.09 -8.33
C ARG A 53 -21.47 13.07 -6.83
N GLN A 54 -20.75 12.20 -6.10
CA GLN A 54 -20.82 12.07 -4.64
C GLN A 54 -19.68 12.80 -3.92
N ARG A 55 -18.96 13.70 -4.60
CA ARG A 55 -17.83 14.45 -4.02
C ARG A 55 -18.15 15.17 -2.72
N HIS A 56 -19.39 15.60 -2.51
CA HIS A 56 -19.85 16.22 -1.27
C HIS A 56 -19.73 15.30 -0.05
N GLN A 57 -19.67 13.97 -0.22
CA GLN A 57 -19.52 12.98 0.84
C GLN A 57 -18.06 12.61 1.13
N TRP A 58 -17.12 12.94 0.24
CA TRP A 58 -15.74 12.45 0.32
C TRP A 58 -15.04 12.84 1.62
N SER A 59 -15.24 14.07 2.09
CA SER A 59 -14.66 14.52 3.37
C SER A 59 -15.11 13.66 4.55
N ALA A 60 -16.40 13.29 4.58
CA ALA A 60 -16.94 12.44 5.63
C ALA A 60 -16.38 11.01 5.54
N VAL A 61 -16.28 10.46 4.34
CA VAL A 61 -15.68 9.13 4.11
C VAL A 61 -14.19 9.12 4.47
N HIS A 62 -13.43 10.15 4.12
CA HIS A 62 -12.01 10.26 4.48
C HIS A 62 -11.82 10.32 5.99
N LYS A 63 -12.65 11.09 6.72
CA LYS A 63 -12.62 11.12 8.18
C LYS A 63 -12.91 9.75 8.79
N LYS A 64 -13.88 9.01 8.25
CA LYS A 64 -14.18 7.63 8.67
C LYS A 64 -13.01 6.68 8.43
N LEU A 65 -12.38 6.74 7.26
CA LEU A 65 -11.19 5.96 6.92
C LEU A 65 -10.00 6.32 7.84
N GLU A 66 -9.83 7.59 8.17
CA GLU A 66 -8.81 8.06 9.10
C GLU A 66 -9.05 7.49 10.50
N THR A 67 -10.29 7.50 11.01
CA THR A 67 -10.64 6.89 12.30
C THR A 67 -10.36 5.37 12.27
N LEU A 68 -10.74 4.66 11.21
CA LEU A 68 -10.42 3.23 11.06
C LEU A 68 -8.91 2.97 11.06
N PHE A 69 -8.14 3.80 10.36
CA PHE A 69 -6.69 3.71 10.33
C PHE A 69 -6.10 3.94 11.73
N LYS A 70 -6.47 5.04 12.40
CA LYS A 70 -6.01 5.37 13.76
C LYS A 70 -6.32 4.27 14.76
N CYS A 71 -7.51 3.68 14.69
CA CYS A 71 -7.93 2.60 15.56
C CYS A 71 -7.42 1.21 15.12
N GLY A 72 -6.84 1.06 13.93
CA GLY A 72 -6.36 -0.20 13.40
C GLY A 72 -5.09 -0.71 14.09
N LYS A 73 -4.99 -2.02 14.33
CA LYS A 73 -3.77 -2.66 14.81
C LYS A 73 -2.81 -2.93 13.65
N ALA A 74 -1.54 -2.57 13.80
CA ALA A 74 -0.50 -3.00 12.88
C ALA A 74 -0.26 -4.51 13.01
N ILE A 75 -0.30 -5.21 11.88
CA ILE A 75 0.02 -6.64 11.79
C ILE A 75 0.99 -6.87 10.63
N PRO A 76 1.97 -7.79 10.78
CA PRO A 76 2.74 -8.26 9.65
C PRO A 76 1.81 -8.86 8.59
N LEU A 77 2.04 -8.48 7.34
CA LEU A 77 1.31 -9.01 6.19
C LEU A 77 2.11 -10.11 5.52
N ASP A 78 1.41 -11.15 5.08
CA ASP A 78 1.98 -12.29 4.36
C ASP A 78 1.04 -12.71 3.22
N GLY A 79 1.63 -12.95 2.05
CA GLY A 79 0.93 -13.37 0.85
C GLY A 79 0.17 -12.26 0.11
N PRO A 80 -0.68 -12.64 -0.85
CA PRO A 80 -1.36 -11.69 -1.73
C PRO A 80 -2.45 -10.87 -1.03
N MET A 81 -2.43 -9.57 -1.30
CA MET A 81 -3.36 -8.53 -0.84
C MET A 81 -3.95 -7.83 -2.07
N ILE A 82 -4.98 -8.43 -2.66
CA ILE A 82 -5.66 -7.93 -3.86
C ILE A 82 -6.88 -7.10 -3.47
N GLY A 83 -7.09 -5.97 -4.15
CA GLY A 83 -8.27 -5.13 -3.93
C GLY A 83 -8.29 -4.40 -2.59
N ILE A 84 -7.18 -4.43 -1.83
CA ILE A 84 -7.01 -3.57 -0.65
C ILE A 84 -6.52 -2.21 -1.16
N PRO A 85 -7.33 -1.14 -1.05
CA PRO A 85 -6.89 0.19 -1.46
C PRO A 85 -5.78 0.65 -0.51
N VAL A 86 -4.61 0.93 -1.08
CA VAL A 86 -3.50 1.58 -0.37
C VAL A 86 -3.40 2.99 -0.90
N SER A 87 -3.82 3.97 -0.11
CA SER A 87 -3.62 5.37 -0.46
C SER A 87 -2.16 5.73 -0.25
N ILE A 88 -1.53 6.24 -1.31
CA ILE A 88 -0.20 6.86 -1.23
C ILE A 88 -0.46 8.34 -0.95
N ARG A 89 0.14 8.88 0.11
CA ARG A 89 0.13 10.33 0.33
C ARG A 89 1.10 10.97 -0.66
N ASP A 90 0.55 11.64 -1.65
CA ASP A 90 1.30 12.36 -2.71
C ASP A 90 2.12 13.53 -2.14
N SER A 91 1.70 14.11 -1.01
CA SER A 91 2.27 15.36 -0.49
C SER A 91 3.69 15.26 0.08
N ASP A 92 4.15 14.07 0.48
CA ASP A 92 5.50 13.93 1.06
C ASP A 92 6.56 13.52 0.01
N TYR A 93 6.13 13.08 -1.18
CA TYR A 93 7.06 12.83 -2.31
C TYR A 93 7.56 14.14 -2.94
N PHE A 94 6.75 15.20 -2.86
CA PHE A 94 7.01 16.44 -3.58
C PHE A 94 7.32 17.64 -2.68
N GLN A 95 6.94 17.69 -1.39
CA GLN A 95 7.15 18.92 -0.62
C GLN A 95 8.61 19.31 -0.42
N ASP A 96 9.46 18.40 0.06
CA ASP A 96 10.88 18.72 0.28
C ASP A 96 11.63 18.85 -1.05
N THR A 97 11.28 18.04 -2.05
CA THR A 97 11.90 18.05 -3.39
C THR A 97 11.55 19.32 -4.18
N VAL A 98 10.31 19.82 -4.07
CA VAL A 98 9.84 21.07 -4.69
C VAL A 98 10.36 22.30 -3.95
N GLN A 99 10.55 22.21 -2.62
CA GLN A 99 11.15 23.30 -1.84
C GLN A 99 12.68 23.41 -2.02
N HIS A 100 13.40 22.30 -2.22
CA HIS A 100 14.86 22.32 -2.38
C HIS A 100 15.36 22.56 -3.83
N PHE A 101 14.64 22.11 -4.86
CA PHE A 101 15.16 22.12 -6.23
C PHE A 101 14.50 23.18 -7.11
N GLY A 102 14.90 24.42 -6.91
CA GLY A 102 14.67 25.53 -7.85
C GLY A 102 15.29 25.35 -9.25
N LYS A 103 15.80 24.16 -9.60
CA LYS A 103 16.18 23.64 -10.94
C LYS A 103 16.95 22.33 -10.75
N GLU A 104 16.36 21.18 -11.09
CA GLU A 104 17.00 20.06 -11.81
C GLU A 104 15.90 19.07 -12.27
N ARG A 105 15.55 19.15 -13.55
CA ARG A 105 14.33 18.57 -14.14
C ARG A 105 14.32 17.05 -14.32
N SER A 106 15.43 16.33 -14.22
CA SER A 106 15.51 14.96 -14.80
C SER A 106 14.85 13.85 -13.96
N LYS A 107 15.03 13.85 -12.63
CA LYS A 107 14.43 12.83 -11.74
C LYS A 107 13.01 13.17 -11.28
N ILE A 108 12.71 14.46 -11.16
CA ILE A 108 11.36 14.97 -10.85
C ILE A 108 10.43 14.73 -12.04
N ALA A 109 10.90 15.03 -13.26
CA ALA A 109 10.11 14.75 -14.47
C ALA A 109 9.84 13.26 -14.66
N SER A 110 10.70 12.36 -14.16
CA SER A 110 10.50 10.90 -14.22
C SER A 110 9.52 10.33 -13.18
N ILE A 111 9.09 11.13 -12.20
CA ILE A 111 8.09 10.73 -11.20
C ILE A 111 6.78 11.49 -11.43
N GLU A 112 6.86 12.78 -11.79
CA GLU A 112 5.71 13.60 -12.20
C GLU A 112 5.04 13.08 -13.47
N TRP A 113 5.79 12.68 -14.52
CA TRP A 113 5.16 12.07 -15.69
C TRP A 113 4.50 10.74 -15.35
N MET A 114 5.03 9.97 -14.39
CA MET A 114 4.45 8.68 -14.03
C MET A 114 3.17 8.89 -13.24
N ALA A 115 3.17 9.75 -12.22
CA ALA A 115 1.96 10.08 -11.47
C ALA A 115 0.91 10.76 -12.37
N THR A 116 1.35 11.66 -13.25
CA THR A 116 0.48 12.36 -14.20
C THR A 116 -0.03 11.43 -15.29
N ALA A 117 0.81 10.62 -15.93
CA ALA A 117 0.40 9.61 -16.89
C ALA A 117 -0.52 8.59 -16.21
N TRP A 118 -0.19 8.11 -15.02
CA TRP A 118 -1.01 7.18 -14.24
C TRP A 118 -2.41 7.75 -13.95
N ASN A 119 -2.49 8.99 -13.48
CA ASN A 119 -3.76 9.67 -13.23
C ASN A 119 -4.50 10.00 -14.53
N MET A 120 -3.79 10.29 -15.63
CA MET A 120 -4.40 10.60 -16.92
C MET A 120 -4.87 9.36 -17.70
N THR A 121 -4.26 8.19 -17.50
CA THR A 121 -4.53 6.98 -18.30
C THR A 121 -5.23 5.87 -17.53
N PHE A 122 -5.11 5.82 -16.20
CA PHE A 122 -5.60 4.70 -15.39
C PHE A 122 -6.46 5.12 -14.19
N ALA A 123 -6.91 6.38 -14.10
CA ALA A 123 -7.79 6.82 -12.99
C ALA A 123 -9.01 5.90 -12.80
N ASP A 124 -9.61 5.41 -13.89
CA ASP A 124 -10.80 4.56 -13.86
C ASP A 124 -10.50 3.05 -14.03
N THR A 125 -9.28 2.70 -14.48
CA THR A 125 -8.91 1.34 -14.89
C THR A 125 -7.66 0.78 -14.20
N GLY A 126 -7.02 1.51 -13.28
CA GLY A 126 -5.87 1.14 -12.44
C GLY A 126 -5.05 -0.08 -12.88
N LEU A 127 -3.82 0.10 -13.36
CA LEU A 127 -2.95 -1.04 -13.71
C LEU A 127 -2.51 -1.84 -12.48
N TRP A 128 -2.32 -1.18 -11.34
CA TRP A 128 -1.83 -1.80 -10.11
C TRP A 128 -3.01 -2.23 -9.24
N MET A 129 -3.10 -3.55 -9.01
CA MET A 129 -4.27 -4.20 -8.43
C MET A 129 -4.09 -4.76 -7.02
N GLY A 130 -2.86 -4.80 -6.54
CA GLY A 130 -2.56 -5.26 -5.20
C GLY A 130 -1.07 -5.48 -5.00
N LYS A 131 -0.76 -6.14 -3.89
CA LYS A 131 0.62 -6.44 -3.45
C LYS A 131 0.69 -7.84 -2.93
N THR A 132 1.89 -8.41 -2.87
CA THR A 132 2.15 -9.59 -2.05
C THR A 132 3.39 -9.37 -1.22
N PHE A 133 3.47 -10.13 -0.13
CA PHE A 133 4.52 -10.06 0.88
C PHE A 133 5.09 -11.46 1.06
N GLU A 134 6.39 -11.60 0.89
CA GLU A 134 7.09 -12.89 0.92
C GLU A 134 8.24 -12.82 1.93
N PRO A 135 8.49 -13.89 2.71
CA PRO A 135 9.67 -13.97 3.56
C PRO A 135 10.96 -13.65 2.79
N VAL A 136 11.86 -12.94 3.45
CA VAL A 136 13.15 -12.53 2.87
C VAL A 136 14.27 -12.80 3.86
N SER A 137 15.40 -13.30 3.37
CA SER A 137 16.58 -13.54 4.20
C SER A 137 17.27 -12.23 4.56
N ARG A 138 18.07 -12.25 5.62
CA ARG A 138 18.84 -11.07 6.06
C ARG A 138 19.84 -10.63 4.99
N GLU A 139 20.45 -11.60 4.31
CA GLU A 139 21.43 -11.38 3.24
C GLU A 139 20.80 -10.67 2.05
N VAL A 140 19.61 -11.11 1.62
CA VAL A 140 18.86 -10.43 0.57
C VAL A 140 18.43 -9.04 1.01
N ALA A 141 17.92 -8.89 2.24
CA ALA A 141 17.58 -7.56 2.77
C ALA A 141 18.81 -6.62 2.80
N ALA A 142 19.99 -7.14 3.14
CA ALA A 142 21.24 -6.39 3.13
C ALA A 142 21.64 -5.97 1.70
N ASP A 143 21.60 -6.89 0.75
CA ASP A 143 21.84 -6.60 -0.68
C ASP A 143 20.91 -5.49 -1.19
N LYS A 144 19.58 -5.66 -1.00
CA LYS A 144 18.57 -4.67 -1.46
C LYS A 144 18.66 -3.32 -0.77
N THR A 145 19.30 -3.26 0.40
CA THR A 145 19.43 -2.01 1.15
C THR A 145 20.83 -1.40 1.05
N GLY A 146 21.73 -1.97 0.24
CA GLY A 146 23.13 -1.51 0.16
C GLY A 146 23.84 -1.59 1.52
N ASN A 147 23.54 -2.64 2.30
CA ASN A 147 24.04 -2.84 3.67
C ASN A 147 23.72 -1.70 4.64
N ASN A 148 22.57 -1.05 4.50
CA ASN A 148 22.19 0.04 5.39
C ASN A 148 22.03 -0.47 6.84
N ALA A 149 22.94 -0.05 7.72
CA ALA A 149 22.99 -0.50 9.11
C ALA A 149 21.70 -0.20 9.89
N GLY A 150 21.05 0.95 9.63
CA GLY A 150 19.80 1.32 10.29
C GLY A 150 18.65 0.37 9.94
N ILE A 151 18.47 0.04 8.67
CA ILE A 151 17.44 -0.95 8.28
C ILE A 151 17.77 -2.34 8.82
N LEU A 152 19.03 -2.76 8.72
CA LEU A 152 19.45 -4.10 9.16
C LEU A 152 19.41 -4.29 10.68
N ALA A 153 19.51 -3.21 11.46
CA ALA A 153 19.30 -3.24 12.90
C ALA A 153 17.86 -3.61 13.28
N HIS A 154 16.89 -3.31 12.41
CA HIS A 154 15.47 -3.61 12.59
C HIS A 154 14.99 -4.83 11.81
N TYR A 155 15.90 -5.59 11.18
CA TYR A 155 15.54 -6.82 10.49
C TYR A 155 15.04 -7.88 11.48
N ASP A 156 13.89 -8.46 11.17
CA ASP A 156 13.34 -9.62 11.89
C ASP A 156 12.83 -10.63 10.85
N GLN A 157 13.36 -11.85 10.88
CA GLN A 157 12.99 -12.92 9.95
C GLN A 157 11.48 -13.23 9.98
N LYS A 158 10.81 -13.05 11.12
CA LYS A 158 9.38 -13.34 11.28
C LYS A 158 8.49 -12.28 10.69
N THR A 159 8.92 -11.02 10.68
CA THR A 159 8.07 -9.88 10.28
C THR A 159 8.57 -9.08 9.09
N THR A 160 9.85 -9.19 8.73
CA THR A 160 10.38 -8.54 7.53
C THR A 160 9.97 -9.34 6.30
N ARG A 161 9.48 -8.64 5.28
CA ARG A 161 9.06 -9.21 4.00
C ARG A 161 9.67 -8.43 2.85
N ILE A 162 9.95 -9.12 1.76
CA ILE A 162 10.07 -8.48 0.46
C ILE A 162 8.71 -8.57 -0.22
N GLY A 163 8.27 -7.48 -0.83
CA GLY A 163 7.00 -7.46 -1.51
C GLY A 163 7.13 -7.03 -2.96
N ARG A 164 6.09 -7.39 -3.73
CA ARG A 164 5.95 -7.06 -5.15
C ARG A 164 4.51 -6.66 -5.45
N ASN A 165 4.34 -5.82 -6.45
CA ASN A 165 3.03 -5.36 -6.93
C ASN A 165 2.44 -6.32 -7.95
N TYR A 166 1.13 -6.31 -8.06
CA TYR A 166 0.40 -6.99 -9.13
C TYR A 166 -0.10 -6.00 -10.17
N PHE A 167 0.12 -6.33 -11.44
CA PHE A 167 -0.31 -5.51 -12.57
C PHE A 167 -1.27 -6.27 -13.48
N ARG A 168 -2.34 -5.60 -13.87
CA ARG A 168 -3.30 -6.09 -14.86
C ARG A 168 -3.10 -5.44 -16.21
N GLU A 169 -3.48 -6.16 -17.25
CA GLU A 169 -3.83 -5.54 -18.53
C GLU A 169 -5.28 -5.04 -18.43
N PRO A 170 -5.58 -3.80 -18.86
CA PRO A 170 -6.96 -3.35 -18.99
C PRO A 170 -7.72 -4.27 -19.95
N ALA A 171 -9.00 -4.54 -19.69
CA ALA A 171 -9.80 -5.46 -20.53
C ALA A 171 -10.05 -4.91 -21.94
N GLN A 172 -10.13 -3.59 -22.09
CA GLN A 172 -10.30 -2.88 -23.37
C GLN A 172 -9.42 -1.64 -23.34
N PRO A 173 -8.08 -1.79 -23.48
CA PRO A 173 -7.17 -0.68 -23.40
C PRO A 173 -7.36 0.20 -24.64
N ASP A 174 -7.48 1.51 -24.45
CA ASP A 174 -7.16 2.44 -25.52
C ASP A 174 -5.66 2.37 -25.89
N ILE A 175 -5.25 3.06 -26.95
CA ILE A 175 -3.85 3.01 -27.44
C ILE A 175 -2.86 3.41 -26.35
N ILE A 176 -3.19 4.41 -25.52
CA ILE A 176 -2.29 4.92 -24.48
C ILE A 176 -2.24 3.94 -23.31
N GLN A 177 -3.40 3.40 -22.91
CA GLN A 177 -3.52 2.34 -21.90
C GLN A 177 -2.79 1.06 -22.32
N GLY A 178 -2.80 0.73 -23.61
CA GLY A 178 -2.11 -0.44 -24.18
C GLY A 178 -0.59 -0.33 -24.11
N LEU A 179 -0.04 0.89 -24.08
CA LEU A 179 1.39 1.13 -23.92
C LEU A 179 1.84 1.14 -22.45
N GLY A 180 0.91 1.30 -21.50
CA GLY A 180 1.25 1.42 -20.07
C GLY A 180 2.00 0.20 -19.52
N LEU A 181 1.49 -1.01 -19.76
CA LEU A 181 2.13 -2.22 -19.23
C LEU A 181 3.48 -2.53 -19.88
N PRO A 182 3.68 -2.42 -21.21
CA PRO A 182 5.00 -2.53 -21.83
C PRO A 182 6.03 -1.53 -21.27
N VAL A 183 5.64 -0.26 -21.09
CA VAL A 183 6.52 0.76 -20.52
C VAL A 183 6.88 0.44 -19.07
N LEU A 184 5.90 0.10 -18.23
CA LEU A 184 6.16 -0.32 -16.85
C LEU A 184 6.99 -1.60 -16.77
N THR A 185 6.79 -2.54 -17.70
CA THR A 185 7.58 -3.76 -17.79
C THR A 185 9.05 -3.46 -18.00
N SER A 186 9.36 -2.53 -18.91
CA SER A 186 10.74 -2.09 -19.13
C SER A 186 11.31 -1.34 -17.92
N LEU A 187 10.56 -0.38 -17.36
CA LEU A 187 11.05 0.47 -16.27
C LEU A 187 11.23 -0.27 -14.95
N TRP A 188 10.30 -1.16 -14.59
CA TRP A 188 10.28 -1.83 -13.28
C TRP A 188 10.65 -3.31 -13.39
N ASN A 189 11.15 -3.74 -14.55
CA ASN A 189 11.52 -5.11 -14.85
C ASN A 189 10.42 -6.11 -14.44
N LEU A 190 9.19 -5.82 -14.86
CA LEU A 190 8.04 -6.67 -14.51
C LEU A 190 8.25 -8.06 -15.09
N LYS A 191 7.85 -9.07 -14.34
CA LYS A 191 7.96 -10.49 -14.72
C LYS A 191 6.58 -11.15 -14.71
N PRO A 192 6.40 -12.23 -15.47
CA PRO A 192 5.25 -13.10 -15.29
C PRO A 192 5.21 -13.64 -13.87
N ARG A 193 4.00 -13.75 -13.30
CA ARG A 193 3.79 -14.24 -11.94
C ARG A 193 4.31 -15.67 -11.74
N PRO A 194 4.76 -16.03 -10.52
CA PRO A 194 5.15 -17.39 -10.22
C PRO A 194 3.95 -18.33 -10.31
N LYS A 195 4.17 -19.50 -10.90
CA LYS A 195 3.22 -20.63 -10.91
C LYS A 195 3.72 -21.82 -10.08
N SER A 196 4.86 -21.67 -9.41
CA SER A 196 5.47 -22.67 -8.54
C SER A 196 6.32 -22.00 -7.46
N ALA A 197 6.42 -22.63 -6.29
CA ALA A 197 7.25 -22.17 -5.18
C ALA A 197 8.77 -22.34 -5.45
N ALA A 198 9.13 -23.25 -6.36
CA ALA A 198 10.52 -23.47 -6.76
C ALA A 198 11.15 -22.26 -7.49
N LYS A 199 10.32 -21.39 -8.09
CA LYS A 199 10.80 -20.22 -8.81
C LYS A 199 11.03 -19.06 -7.85
N LYS A 200 12.27 -18.83 -7.47
CA LYS A 200 12.67 -17.58 -6.79
C LYS A 200 12.47 -16.40 -7.74
N LEU A 201 11.47 -15.58 -7.45
CA LEU A 201 11.17 -14.36 -8.18
C LEU A 201 11.45 -13.18 -7.26
N PHE A 202 12.37 -12.31 -7.68
CA PHE A 202 12.74 -11.11 -6.91
C PHE A 202 13.25 -11.41 -5.50
N ASP A 203 13.97 -12.52 -5.33
CA ASP A 203 14.68 -12.90 -4.10
C ASP A 203 13.80 -13.15 -2.86
N GLY A 204 12.47 -13.21 -3.03
CA GLY A 204 11.51 -13.66 -2.02
C GLY A 204 11.34 -15.18 -1.99
N LEU A 205 10.75 -15.67 -0.91
CA LEU A 205 10.31 -17.06 -0.76
C LEU A 205 8.79 -17.14 -0.90
N LEU A 206 8.31 -17.66 -2.04
CA LEU A 206 6.89 -17.96 -2.20
C LEU A 206 6.53 -19.23 -1.40
N LEU A 207 5.81 -19.04 -0.30
CA LEU A 207 5.28 -20.14 0.51
C LEU A 207 4.16 -20.88 -0.25
N GLU A 208 4.06 -22.20 -0.05
CA GLU A 208 3.04 -23.04 -0.69
C GLU A 208 1.60 -22.55 -0.42
N GLU A 209 1.32 -22.13 0.81
CA GLU A 209 0.03 -21.53 1.18
C GLU A 209 -0.30 -20.25 0.41
N ASN A 210 0.72 -19.49 0.02
CA ASN A 210 0.58 -18.27 -0.76
C ASN A 210 0.52 -18.58 -2.26
N LEU A 211 1.18 -19.64 -2.73
CA LEU A 211 1.05 -20.13 -4.10
C LEU A 211 -0.40 -20.49 -4.43
N ALA A 212 -1.09 -21.18 -3.52
CA ALA A 212 -2.50 -21.52 -3.68
C ALA A 212 -3.40 -20.29 -3.87
N LYS A 213 -3.06 -19.16 -3.24
CA LYS A 213 -3.75 -17.87 -3.44
C LYS A 213 -3.30 -17.21 -4.74
N GLU A 214 -2.00 -17.22 -5.02
CA GLU A 214 -1.37 -16.63 -6.21
C GLU A 214 -2.01 -17.16 -7.51
N VAL A 215 -2.21 -18.48 -7.63
CA VAL A 215 -2.74 -19.08 -8.87
C VAL A 215 -4.18 -18.63 -9.21
N ASN A 216 -4.94 -18.15 -8.23
CA ASN A 216 -6.31 -17.69 -8.41
C ASN A 216 -6.43 -16.20 -8.78
N ILE A 217 -5.32 -15.45 -8.75
CA ILE A 217 -5.32 -14.04 -9.09
C ILE A 217 -5.42 -13.90 -10.62
N PRO A 218 -6.32 -13.07 -11.18
CA PRO A 218 -6.54 -13.00 -12.63
C PRO A 218 -5.52 -12.12 -13.37
N TYR A 219 -4.48 -11.64 -12.68
CA TYR A 219 -3.46 -10.75 -13.24
C TYR A 219 -2.27 -11.55 -13.77
N SER A 220 -1.47 -10.98 -14.68
CA SER A 220 -0.39 -11.73 -15.36
C SER A 220 1.01 -11.31 -14.91
N MET A 221 1.18 -10.03 -14.52
CA MET A 221 2.49 -9.42 -14.29
C MET A 221 2.72 -9.01 -12.83
N THR A 222 3.98 -9.01 -12.41
CA THR A 222 4.40 -8.62 -11.07
C THR A 222 5.80 -7.99 -11.06
N GLY A 223 6.06 -7.08 -10.12
CA GLY A 223 7.34 -6.38 -9.99
C GLY A 223 7.21 -5.13 -9.13
N GLY A 224 8.14 -4.17 -9.27
CA GLY A 224 8.20 -3.01 -8.38
C GLY A 224 8.39 -3.43 -6.93
N ILE A 225 9.60 -3.89 -6.60
CA ILE A 225 9.88 -4.49 -5.31
C ILE A 225 9.90 -3.46 -4.18
N PHE A 226 9.58 -3.89 -2.98
CA PHE A 226 9.71 -3.09 -1.76
C PHE A 226 10.10 -3.98 -0.59
N LEU A 227 10.72 -3.39 0.43
CA LEU A 227 10.88 -4.06 1.72
C LEU A 227 9.77 -3.62 2.66
N ALA A 228 9.21 -4.54 3.42
CA ALA A 228 8.20 -4.27 4.40
C ALA A 228 8.63 -4.77 5.79
N SER A 229 8.33 -3.98 6.81
CA SER A 229 8.65 -4.30 8.20
C SER A 229 7.77 -3.49 9.14
N PRO A 230 7.60 -3.93 10.41
CA PRO A 230 7.02 -3.08 11.43
C PRO A 230 7.82 -1.79 11.60
N GLY A 231 7.13 -0.69 11.88
CA GLY A 231 7.73 0.62 12.13
C GLY A 231 6.72 1.60 12.70
N LYS A 232 7.08 2.87 12.76
CA LYS A 232 6.17 3.96 13.19
C LYS A 232 5.68 4.76 12.00
N SER A 233 4.46 5.25 12.05
CA SER A 233 3.95 6.17 11.04
C SER A 233 4.86 7.39 10.95
N VAL A 234 5.22 7.77 9.73
CA VAL A 234 6.00 8.98 9.45
C VAL A 234 5.14 10.25 9.51
N VAL A 235 3.81 10.09 9.51
CA VAL A 235 2.84 11.18 9.58
C VAL A 235 2.77 11.71 11.02
N PRO A 236 3.15 12.97 11.29
CA PRO A 236 3.18 13.52 12.64
C PRO A 236 1.86 13.40 13.40
N GLU A 237 0.73 13.61 12.70
CA GLU A 237 -0.63 13.51 13.25
C GLU A 237 -1.00 12.10 13.71
N MET A 238 -0.18 11.11 13.37
CA MET A 238 -0.32 9.73 13.84
C MET A 238 0.43 9.46 15.14
N ASN A 239 1.12 10.44 15.72
CA ASN A 239 1.75 10.38 17.05
C ASN A 239 2.66 9.15 17.27
N GLY A 240 3.36 8.71 16.21
CA GLY A 240 4.23 7.53 16.27
C GLY A 240 3.49 6.20 16.28
N LYS A 241 2.24 6.16 15.77
CA LYS A 241 1.43 4.95 15.59
C LYS A 241 2.24 3.83 14.95
N GLU A 242 2.17 2.63 15.51
CA GLU A 242 2.74 1.45 14.88
C GLU A 242 2.02 1.16 13.55
N VAL A 243 2.80 0.89 12.51
CA VAL A 243 2.33 0.55 11.17
C VAL A 243 3.21 -0.55 10.58
N TYR A 244 2.70 -1.25 9.58
CA TYR A 244 3.51 -2.11 8.73
C TYR A 244 3.98 -1.28 7.53
N GLN A 245 5.22 -0.80 7.59
CA GLN A 245 5.78 0.12 6.61
C GLN A 245 6.15 -0.60 5.33
N LEU A 246 5.97 0.07 4.19
CA LEU A 246 6.46 -0.38 2.89
C LEU A 246 7.49 0.63 2.39
N ASN A 247 8.71 0.17 2.16
CA ASN A 247 9.82 0.98 1.69
C ASN A 247 10.14 0.63 0.23
N TYR A 248 9.67 1.48 -0.68
CA TYR A 248 10.06 1.47 -2.09
C TYR A 248 11.40 2.17 -2.19
N ARG A 249 12.48 1.41 -2.03
CA ARG A 249 13.80 1.90 -2.43
C ARG A 249 13.85 1.85 -3.94
N TRP A 250 13.51 2.97 -4.56
CA TRP A 250 13.78 3.19 -5.97
C TRP A 250 15.30 3.36 -6.13
N PRO A 251 15.96 2.61 -7.04
CA PRO A 251 17.26 3.02 -7.55
C PRO A 251 17.16 4.37 -8.28
#